data_AF-A0A0H3J6B3-F1
#
_entry.id   AF-A0A0H3J6B3-F1
#
_cell.length_a   1.000
_cell.length_b   1.000
_cell.length_c   1.000
_cell.angle_alpha   90.00
_cell.angle_beta   90.00
_cell.angle_gamma   90.00
#
_symmetry.space_group_name_H-M   'P 1'
#
loop_
_entity.id
_entity.type
_entity.pdbx_description
1 polymer ?
#
loop_
_entity_poly.entity_id
_entity_poly.type
_entity_poly.pdbx_seq_one_letter_code
_entity_poly.pdbx_strand_id
1 'polypeptide(L)'
;MHFIELGKFKKHYKDLNDTLNIWITFLNKAYEIDVNKIPEQLSQDEAVKKAIEKLDIMYLDSEERELYENDLKSMRIQKAELKTAERKGEK
;
A
#
# COMPACT_ATOMS: atom_id res chain seq x y z
N MET A 1 8.75 6.73 28.05
CA MET A 1 7.80 7.06 26.96
C MET A 1 8.49 8.05 26.04
N HIS A 2 8.75 7.68 24.79
CA HIS A 2 9.30 8.57 23.77
C HIS A 2 8.20 8.86 22.75
N PHE A 3 8.05 10.12 22.35
CA PHE A 3 7.08 10.55 21.34
C PHE A 3 7.82 11.21 20.18
N ILE A 4 7.30 11.03 18.97
CA ILE A 4 7.84 11.62 17.74
C ILE A 4 6.84 12.65 17.24
N GLU A 5 7.30 13.89 17.09
CA GLU A 5 6.50 14.96 16.47
C GLU A 5 6.82 15.01 14.97
N LEU A 6 5.88 14.52 14.15
CA LEU A 6 6.08 14.39 12.71
C LEU A 6 6.41 15.72 12.02
N GLY A 7 5.75 16.82 12.41
CA GLY A 7 6.00 18.15 11.83
C GLY A 7 7.38 18.75 12.13
N LYS A 8 8.11 18.22 13.12
CA LYS A 8 9.49 18.62 13.42
C LYS A 8 10.51 17.85 12.57
N PHE A 9 10.09 16.82 11.84
CA PHE A 9 10.95 16.03 10.99
C PHE A 9 11.16 16.70 9.63
N LYS A 10 12.35 17.30 9.44
CA LYS A 10 12.72 18.04 8.22
C LYS A 10 13.86 17.41 7.42
N LYS A 11 14.21 16.15 7.67
CA LYS A 11 15.31 15.47 6.96
C LYS A 11 14.99 15.33 5.46
N HIS A 12 16.01 15.47 4.62
CA HIS A 12 15.88 15.32 3.17
C HIS A 12 15.91 13.85 2.77
N TYR A 13 15.34 13.52 1.60
CA TYR A 13 15.33 12.15 1.05
C TYR A 13 16.72 11.50 0.97
N LYS A 14 17.78 12.30 0.84
CA LYS A 14 19.17 11.84 0.78
C LYS A 14 19.73 11.35 2.13
N ASP A 15 19.03 11.63 3.23
CA ASP A 15 19.45 11.27 4.60
C ASP A 15 18.64 10.08 5.16
N LEU A 16 17.82 9.42 4.32
CA LEU A 16 16.95 8.31 4.70
C LEU A 16 17.72 6.99 4.72
N ASN A 17 18.51 6.76 5.77
CA ASN A 17 19.28 5.52 5.95
C ASN A 17 18.70 4.57 7.01
N ASP A 18 17.51 4.86 7.53
CA ASP A 18 16.87 4.10 8.62
C ASP A 18 15.37 4.00 8.38
N THR A 19 14.80 2.81 8.63
CA THR A 19 13.39 2.47 8.45
C THR A 19 12.46 3.51 9.08
N LEU A 20 12.78 4.00 10.28
CA LEU A 20 11.97 5.02 10.94
C LEU A 20 11.88 6.31 10.13
N ASN A 21 12.98 6.76 9.52
CA ASN A 21 12.99 7.97 8.70
C ASN A 21 12.13 7.77 7.43
N ILE A 22 12.17 6.58 6.81
CA ILE A 22 11.34 6.24 5.63
C ILE A 22 9.85 6.35 5.99
N TRP A 23 9.45 5.75 7.12
CA TRP A 23 8.06 5.81 7.59
C TRP A 23 7.61 7.23 7.95
N ILE A 24 8.45 8.02 8.63
CA ILE A 24 8.12 9.41 8.94
C ILE A 24 7.96 10.23 7.65
N THR A 25 8.83 10.01 6.65
CA THR A 25 8.72 10.69 5.35
C THR A 25 7.46 10.29 4.60
N PHE A 26 7.13 9.00 4.57
CA PHE A 26 5.86 8.52 4.02
C PHE A 26 4.66 9.20 4.70
N LEU A 27 4.60 9.19 6.03
CA LEU A 27 3.49 9.77 6.79
C LEU A 27 3.35 11.28 6.60
N ASN A 28 4.46 12.01 6.52
CA ASN A 28 4.45 13.46 6.34
C ASN A 28 4.07 13.90 4.92
N LYS A 29 4.32 13.06 3.92
CA LYS A 29 4.15 13.40 2.50
C LYS A 29 3.18 12.49 1.77
N ALA A 30 2.39 11.70 2.51
CA ALA A 30 1.47 10.71 1.94
C ALA A 30 0.58 11.32 0.85
N TYR A 31 0.06 12.53 1.07
CA TYR A 31 -0.80 13.25 0.13
C TYR A 31 -0.10 13.71 -1.16
N GLU A 32 1.24 13.70 -1.22
CA GLU A 32 2.05 14.07 -2.39
C GLU A 32 2.51 12.84 -3.19
N ILE A 33 2.30 11.63 -2.67
CA ILE A 33 2.82 10.39 -3.26
C ILE A 33 1.78 9.82 -4.22
N ASP A 34 2.16 9.75 -5.49
CA ASP A 34 1.44 9.02 -6.53
C ASP A 34 1.95 7.55 -6.55
N VAL A 35 1.03 6.59 -6.53
CA VAL A 35 1.34 5.15 -6.61
C VAL A 35 2.15 4.79 -7.87
N ASN A 36 2.03 5.57 -8.93
CA ASN A 36 2.77 5.39 -10.18
C ASN A 36 4.16 6.04 -10.17
N LYS A 37 4.47 6.86 -9.16
CA LYS A 37 5.71 7.64 -9.06
C LYS A 37 6.30 7.59 -7.65
N ILE A 38 6.38 6.38 -7.10
CA ILE A 38 6.97 6.15 -5.78
C ILE A 38 8.47 6.53 -5.82
N PRO A 39 8.94 7.44 -4.95
CA PRO A 39 10.37 7.76 -4.84
C PRO A 39 11.21 6.51 -4.54
N GLU A 40 12.37 6.39 -5.19
CA GLU A 40 13.26 5.22 -5.09
C GLU A 40 13.66 4.90 -3.63
N GLN A 41 13.78 5.93 -2.79
CA GLN A 41 14.12 5.78 -1.38
C GLN A 41 12.99 5.13 -0.56
N LEU A 42 11.74 5.34 -0.95
CA LEU A 42 10.58 4.71 -0.31
C LEU A 42 10.32 3.30 -0.88
N SER A 43 10.68 3.05 -2.14
CA SER A 43 10.46 1.76 -2.79
C SER A 43 11.40 0.65 -2.29
N GLN A 44 12.47 0.98 -1.56
CA GLN A 44 13.34 -0.01 -0.92
C GLN A 44 12.67 -0.77 0.22
N ASP A 45 11.64 -0.19 0.85
CA ASP A 45 10.90 -0.83 1.94
C ASP A 45 9.58 -1.39 1.41
N GLU A 46 9.50 -2.71 1.32
CA GLU A 46 8.32 -3.43 0.83
C GLU A 46 7.05 -3.17 1.66
N ALA A 47 7.18 -2.87 2.96
CA ALA A 47 6.03 -2.54 3.79
C ALA A 47 5.51 -1.14 3.47
N VAL A 48 6.40 -0.18 3.22
CA VAL A 48 6.02 1.17 2.79
C VAL A 48 5.42 1.15 1.39
N LYS A 49 5.97 0.37 0.47
CA LYS A 49 5.40 0.18 -0.87
C LYS A 49 3.94 -0.31 -0.81
N LYS A 50 3.67 -1.35 -0.02
CA LYS A 50 2.30 -1.84 0.22
C LYS A 50 1.41 -0.78 0.88
N ALA A 51 1.95 0.02 1.79
CA ALA A 51 1.19 1.11 2.42
C ALA A 51 0.78 2.17 1.40
N ILE A 52 1.64 2.52 0.44
CA ILE A 52 1.33 3.45 -0.67
C ILE A 52 0.24 2.87 -1.57
N GLU A 53 0.33 1.59 -1.94
CA GLU A 53 -0.73 0.93 -2.72
C GLU A 53 -2.09 0.94 -1.99
N LYS A 54 -2.08 0.83 -0.65
CA LYS A 54 -3.30 0.96 0.16
C LYS A 54 -3.81 2.39 0.25
N LEU A 55 -2.91 3.37 0.23
CA LEU A 55 -3.28 4.78 0.27
C LEU A 55 -4.15 5.17 -0.93
N ASP A 56 -3.82 4.67 -2.12
CA ASP A 56 -4.60 4.90 -3.34
C ASP A 56 -6.05 4.38 -3.19
N ILE A 57 -6.21 3.17 -2.65
CA ILE A 57 -7.52 2.58 -2.34
C ILE A 57 -8.29 3.41 -1.29
N MET A 58 -7.58 4.00 -0.32
CA MET A 58 -8.19 4.84 0.71
C MET A 58 -8.65 6.19 0.17
N TYR A 59 -8.08 6.67 -0.94
CA TYR A 59 -8.47 7.92 -1.59
C TYR A 59 -9.62 7.76 -2.58
N LEU A 60 -9.99 6.52 -2.94
CA LEU A 60 -11.16 6.26 -3.78
C LEU A 60 -12.43 6.82 -3.13
N ASP A 61 -13.29 7.39 -3.95
CA ASP A 61 -14.64 7.73 -3.52
C ASP A 61 -15.50 6.47 -3.30
N SER A 62 -16.74 6.65 -2.84
CA SER A 62 -17.62 5.51 -2.53
C SER A 62 -17.94 4.64 -3.74
N GLU A 63 -18.10 5.24 -4.92
CA GLU A 63 -18.46 4.53 -6.15
C GLU A 63 -17.23 3.79 -6.70
N GLU A 64 -16.09 4.47 -6.78
CA GLU A 64 -14.82 3.88 -7.19
C GLU A 64 -14.42 2.71 -6.26
N ARG A 65 -14.63 2.88 -4.95
CA ARG A 65 -14.35 1.84 -3.97
C ARG A 65 -15.28 0.64 -4.12
N GLU A 66 -16.57 0.85 -4.36
CA GLU A 66 -17.52 -0.25 -4.59
C GLU A 66 -17.11 -1.08 -5.81
N LEU A 67 -16.73 -0.43 -6.91
CA LEU A 67 -16.21 -1.10 -8.11
C LEU A 67 -14.96 -1.93 -7.79
N TYR A 68 -13.99 -1.33 -7.10
CA TYR A 68 -12.76 -2.03 -6.68
C TYR A 68 -13.04 -3.27 -5.81
N GLU A 69 -13.94 -3.15 -4.83
CA GLU A 69 -14.32 -4.27 -3.95
C GLU A 69 -15.07 -5.38 -4.70
N ASN A 70 -15.92 -5.03 -5.68
CA ASN A 70 -16.61 -5.97 -6.54
C ASN A 70 -15.65 -6.76 -7.45
N ASP A 71 -14.66 -6.10 -8.04
CA ASP A 71 -13.62 -6.75 -8.84
C ASP A 71 -12.79 -7.74 -8.00
N LEU A 72 -12.37 -7.31 -6.80
CA LEU A 72 -11.69 -8.19 -5.84
C LEU A 72 -12.53 -9.42 -5.48
N LYS A 73 -13.84 -9.24 -5.30
CA LYS A 73 -14.77 -10.34 -5.02
C LYS A 73 -14.84 -11.32 -6.20
N SER A 74 -14.94 -10.82 -7.43
CA SER A 74 -14.95 -11.64 -8.65
C SER A 74 -13.68 -12.49 -8.78
N MET A 75 -12.49 -11.90 -8.59
CA MET A 75 -11.22 -12.63 -8.62
C MET A 75 -11.15 -13.75 -7.57
N ARG A 76 -11.68 -13.50 -6.36
CA ARG A 76 -11.73 -14.51 -5.29
C ARG A 76 -12.65 -15.67 -5.63
N ILE A 77 -13.80 -15.40 -6.25
CA ILE A 77 -14.74 -16.42 -6.71
C ILE A 77 -14.06 -17.31 -7.76
N GLN A 78 -13.47 -16.72 -8.80
CA GLN A 78 -12.77 -17.46 -9.85
C GLN A 78 -11.66 -18.36 -9.27
N LYS A 79 -10.87 -17.84 -8.33
CA LYS A 79 -9.82 -18.62 -7.66
C LYS A 79 -10.39 -19.78 -6.82
N ALA A 80 -11.53 -19.57 -6.17
CA ALA A 80 -12.19 -20.62 -5.39
C ALA A 80 -12.81 -21.70 -6.29
N GLU A 81 -13.37 -21.32 -7.44
CA GLU A 81 -13.89 -22.23 -8.46
C GLU A 81 -12.78 -23.11 -9.04
N LEU A 82 -11.64 -22.51 -9.40
CA LEU A 82 -10.48 -23.25 -9.90
C LEU A 82 -9.99 -24.29 -8.89
N LYS A 83 -9.78 -23.89 -7.62
CA LYS A 83 -9.41 -24.81 -6.53
C LYS A 83 -10.43 -25.93 -6.33
N THR A 84 -11.71 -25.63 -6.52
CA THR A 84 -12.79 -26.61 -6.42
C THR A 84 -12.73 -27.60 -7.58
N ALA A 85 -12.43 -27.14 -8.78
CA ALA A 85 -12.25 -27.99 -9.95
C ALA A 85 -11.02 -28.92 -9.80
N GLU A 86 -9.88 -28.38 -9.35
CA GLU A 86 -8.65 -29.15 -9.05
C GLU A 86 -8.96 -30.30 -8.08
N ARG A 87 -9.57 -29.99 -6.93
CA ARG A 87 -9.95 -31.00 -5.92
C ARG A 87 -10.94 -32.04 -6.42
N LYS A 88 -11.82 -31.68 -7.37
CA LYS A 88 -12.78 -32.61 -7.97
C LYS A 88 -12.13 -33.51 -9.01
N GLY A 89 -11.10 -33.04 -9.73
CA GLY A 89 -10.36 -33.82 -10.71
C GLY A 89 -9.34 -34.79 -10.10
N GLU A 90 -8.95 -34.58 -8.84
CA GLU A 90 -8.15 -35.53 -8.04
C GLU A 90 -8.93 -36.74 -7.52
N LYS A 91 -10.27 -36.76 -7.65
CA LYS A 91 -11.16 -37.86 -7.23
C LYS A 91 -11.69 -38.64 -8.42
#